data_AF-A0A1F7I888-F1
#
_entry.id   AF-A0A1F7I888-F1
#
_cell.length_a   1.000
_cell.length_b   1.000
_cell.length_c   1.000
_cell.angle_alpha   90.00
_cell.angle_beta   90.00
_cell.angle_gamma   90.00
#
_symmetry.space_group_name_H-M   'P 1'
#
loop_
_entity.id
_entity.type
_entity.pdbx_description
1 polymer ?
#
loop_
_entity_poly.entity_id
_entity_poly.type
_entity_poly.pdbx_seq_one_letter_code
_entity_poly.pdbx_strand_id
1 'polypeptide(L)' 'MKADFYIRLQKKFGGKWVATDKTGAKVFAHGKSFDAMYDMFEKKKVNPKKAVIGYIEKYGRTYIHLSLSV' A
#
# COMPACT_ATOMS: atom_id res chain seq x y z
N MET A 1 18.17 15.26 -3.23
CA MET A 1 17.12 14.39 -3.82
C MET A 1 16.09 14.05 -2.75
N LYS A 2 14.81 14.43 -2.90
CA LYS A 2 13.74 13.91 -2.03
C LYS A 2 13.71 12.40 -2.26
N ALA A 3 13.97 11.60 -1.23
CA ALA A 3 13.87 10.15 -1.34
C ALA A 3 12.49 9.81 -1.91
N ASP A 4 12.49 9.07 -3.02
CA ASP A 4 11.27 8.70 -3.72
C ASP A 4 10.32 8.06 -2.72
N PHE A 5 9.08 8.51 -2.71
CA PHE A 5 8.10 8.12 -1.71
C PHE A 5 7.94 6.58 -1.66
N TYR A 6 8.02 5.95 -2.83
CA TYR A 6 8.00 4.50 -2.97
C TYR A 6 9.17 3.82 -2.23
N ILE A 7 10.38 4.38 -2.29
CA ILE A 7 11.56 3.85 -1.56
C ILE A 7 11.32 3.89 -0.05
N ARG A 8 10.64 4.93 0.48
CA ARG A 8 10.30 5.02 1.91
C ARG A 8 9.26 3.98 2.32
N LEU A 9 8.22 3.78 1.51
CA LEU A 9 7.26 2.70 1.74
C LEU A 9 7.95 1.34 1.70
N GLN A 10 8.80 1.10 0.71
CA GLN A 10 9.50 -0.16 0.51
C GLN A 10 10.39 -0.51 1.70
N LYS A 11 11.16 0.46 2.23
CA LYS A 11 11.99 0.25 3.42
C LYS A 11 11.18 -0.15 4.66
N LYS A 12 9.96 0.41 4.82
CA LYS A 12 9.16 0.26 6.04
C LYS A 12 8.12 -0.88 5.95
N PHE A 13 7.60 -1.13 4.76
CA PHE A 13 6.48 -2.02 4.49
C PHE A 13 6.75 -3.05 3.39
N GLY A 14 8.01 -3.20 2.94
CA GLY A 14 8.36 -4.26 2.01
C GLY A 14 7.91 -5.64 2.49
N GLY A 15 7.23 -6.37 1.63
CA GLY A 15 6.63 -7.67 1.89
C GLY A 15 5.26 -7.60 2.57
N LYS A 16 4.56 -6.47 2.45
CA LYS A 16 3.26 -6.23 3.09
C LYS A 16 2.27 -5.61 2.11
N TRP A 17 1.00 -5.93 2.32
CA TRP A 17 -0.13 -5.16 1.81
C TRP A 17 -0.23 -3.85 2.58
N VAL A 18 -0.48 -2.76 1.86
CA VAL A 18 -0.58 -1.42 2.42
C VAL A 18 -1.76 -0.69 1.79
N ALA A 19 -2.58 -0.05 2.63
CA ALA A 19 -3.57 0.92 2.22
C ALA A 19 -3.02 2.33 2.47
N THR A 20 -2.88 3.14 1.43
CA THR A 20 -2.39 4.52 1.50
C THR A 20 -3.41 5.51 0.99
N ASP A 21 -3.20 6.81 1.15
CA ASP A 21 -3.91 7.81 0.37
C ASP A 21 -3.44 7.82 -1.09
N LYS A 22 -4.13 8.58 -1.96
CA LYS A 22 -3.80 8.68 -3.39
C LYS A 22 -2.39 9.20 -3.66
N THR A 23 -1.84 10.01 -2.76
CA THR A 23 -0.47 10.51 -2.87
C THR A 23 0.56 9.56 -2.25
N GLY A 24 0.08 8.56 -1.53
CA GLY A 24 0.88 7.64 -0.74
C GLY A 24 1.39 8.21 0.60
N ALA A 25 1.45 9.53 0.75
CA ALA A 25 2.01 10.22 1.92
C ALA A 25 1.48 9.69 3.27
N LYS A 26 0.24 9.23 3.33
CA LYS A 26 -0.40 8.67 4.52
C LYS A 26 -0.70 7.19 4.34
N VAL A 27 -0.17 6.38 5.26
CA VAL A 27 -0.51 4.96 5.36
C VAL A 27 -1.66 4.78 6.35
N PHE A 28 -2.79 4.28 5.86
CA PHE A 28 -3.97 3.98 6.67
C PHE A 28 -3.82 2.62 7.35
N ALA A 29 -3.45 1.58 6.62
CA ALA A 29 -3.33 0.22 7.17
C ALA A 29 -2.21 -0.56 6.48
N HIS A 30 -1.70 -1.60 7.14
CA HIS A 30 -0.74 -2.52 6.55
C HIS A 30 -0.81 -3.91 7.18
N GLY A 31 -0.46 -4.94 6.43
CA GLY A 31 -0.51 -6.33 6.89
C GLY A 31 0.33 -7.25 6.02
N LYS A 32 0.78 -8.39 6.56
CA LYS A 32 1.51 -9.40 5.76
C LYS A 32 0.60 -10.06 4.73
N SER A 33 -0.67 -10.25 5.06
CA SER A 33 -1.74 -10.68 4.16
C SER A 33 -2.69 -9.52 3.84
N PHE A 34 -3.49 -9.68 2.80
CA PHE A 34 -4.56 -8.75 2.46
C PHE A 34 -5.56 -8.63 3.63
N ASP A 35 -6.03 -9.76 4.18
CA ASP A 35 -7.02 -9.78 5.26
C ASP A 35 -6.52 -9.03 6.50
N ALA A 36 -5.26 -9.26 6.91
CA ALA A 36 -4.69 -8.56 8.07
C ALA A 36 -4.60 -7.04 7.85
N MET A 37 -4.37 -6.61 6.60
CA MET A 37 -4.39 -5.20 6.23
C MET A 37 -5.83 -4.66 6.21
N TYR A 38 -6.78 -5.43 5.68
CA TYR A 38 -8.20 -5.07 5.58
C TYR A 38 -8.85 -4.93 6.96
N ASP A 39 -8.64 -5.89 7.87
CA ASP A 39 -9.11 -5.83 9.26
C ASP A 39 -8.61 -4.56 9.98
N MET A 40 -7.34 -4.21 9.75
CA MET A 40 -6.77 -2.98 10.31
C MET A 40 -7.38 -1.73 9.67
N PHE A 41 -7.69 -1.79 8.38
CA PHE A 41 -8.32 -0.70 7.64
C PHE A 41 -9.76 -0.45 8.11
N GLU A 42 -10.55 -1.51 8.27
CA GLU A 42 -11.92 -1.43 8.80
C GLU A 42 -11.97 -0.89 10.23
N LYS A 43 -11.08 -1.35 11.11
CA LYS A 43 -10.95 -0.85 12.49
C LYS A 43 -10.70 0.66 12.54
N LYS A 44 -10.03 1.22 11.53
CA LYS A 44 -9.74 2.66 11.45
C LYS A 44 -10.89 3.49 10.87
N LYS A 45 -11.99 2.86 10.44
CA LYS A 45 -13.18 3.53 9.87
C LYS A 45 -12.84 4.51 8.75
N VAL A 46 -11.82 4.21 7.95
CA VAL A 46 -11.41 5.05 6.82
C VAL A 46 -12.29 4.72 5.62
N ASN A 47 -12.77 5.76 4.93
CA ASN A 47 -13.56 5.56 3.70
C ASN A 47 -12.72 4.84 2.63
N PRO A 48 -13.13 3.66 2.14
CA PRO A 48 -12.38 2.88 1.14
C PRO A 48 -12.06 3.67 -0.13
N LYS A 49 -12.93 4.60 -0.54
CA LYS A 49 -12.75 5.44 -1.74
C LYS A 49 -11.59 6.43 -1.62
N LYS A 50 -11.09 6.68 -0.41
CA LYS A 50 -9.93 7.55 -0.14
C LYS A 50 -8.62 6.77 -0.07
N ALA A 51 -8.68 5.44 -0.10
CA ALA A 51 -7.53 4.58 0.03
C ALA A 51 -7.15 3.92 -1.32
N VAL A 52 -5.85 3.81 -1.54
CA VAL A 52 -5.24 2.99 -2.59
C VAL A 52 -4.60 1.81 -1.88
N ILE A 53 -4.95 0.59 -2.30
CA ILE A 53 -4.43 -0.64 -1.71
C ILE A 53 -3.44 -1.24 -2.69
N GLY A 54 -2.27 -1.63 -2.20
CA GLY A 54 -1.27 -2.31 -2.99
C GLY A 54 -0.34 -3.17 -2.15
N TYR A 55 0.22 -4.19 -2.76
CA TYR A 55 1.32 -4.93 -2.18
C TYR A 55 2.63 -4.19 -2.42
N ILE A 56 3.39 -3.94 -1.36
CA ILE A 56 4.71 -3.31 -1.46
C ILE A 56 5.74 -4.42 -1.46
N GLU A 57 6.42 -4.62 -2.59
CA GLU A 57 7.43 -5.65 -2.73
C GLU A 57 8.66 -5.33 -1.88
N LYS A 58 9.09 -6.29 -1.07
CA LYS A 58 10.40 -6.24 -0.41
C LYS A 58 11.42 -6.42 -1.52
N TYR A 59 12.28 -5.41 -1.76
CA TYR A 59 13.32 -5.35 -2.79
C TYR A 59 13.45 -6.60 -3.67
N GLY A 60 12.90 -6.53 -4.89
CA GLY A 60 12.95 -7.61 -5.87
C GLY A 60 11.68 -7.68 -6.71
N ARG A 61 11.83 -7.28 -7.99
CA ARG A 61 10.89 -7.44 -9.12
C ARG A 61 9.56 -6.70 -9.01
N THR A 62 9.58 -5.43 -9.41
CA THR A 62 8.43 -4.61 -9.81
C THR A 62 7.46 -5.37 -10.73
N TYR A 63 6.46 -6.06 -10.18
CA TYR A 63 5.31 -6.54 -10.96
C TYR A 63 4.21 -5.47 -10.93
N ILE A 64 4.32 -4.49 -11.83
CA ILE A 64 3.21 -3.58 -12.13
C ILE A 64 2.20 -4.38 -12.96
N HIS A 65 1.20 -4.96 -12.30
CA HIS A 65 0.01 -5.46 -12.98
C HIS A 65 -0.94 -4.28 -13.19
N LEU A 66 -0.83 -3.64 -14.35
CA LEU A 66 -1.74 -2.60 -14.82
C LEU A 66 -2.96 -3.32 -15.39
N SER A 67 -3.98 -3.54 -14.55
CA SER A 67 -5.31 -3.93 -15.01
C SER A 67 -6.25 -2.75 -14.90
N LEU A 68 -7.06 -2.59 -15.95
CA LEU A 68 -8.23 -1.72 -16.19
C LEU A 68 -7.95 -0.68 -17.29
N SER A 69 -8.62 -0.65 -18.43
CA SER A 69 -9.69 -1.46 -19.03
C SER A 69 -9.73 -1.10 -20.52
N VAL A 70 -9.96 -2.07 -21.42
CA VAL A 70 -10.61 -1.85 -22.72
C VAL A 70 -11.65 -2.94 -22.90
#